data_AF-A0A1I7KVL7-F1
#
_entry.id   AF-A0A1I7KVL7-F1
#
_cell.length_a   1.000
_cell.length_b   1.000
_cell.length_c   1.000
_cell.angle_alpha   90.00
_cell.angle_beta   90.00
_cell.angle_gamma   90.00
#
_symmetry.space_group_name_H-M   'P 1'
#
loop_
_entity.id
_entity.type
_entity.pdbx_description
1 polymer ?
#
loop_
_entity_poly.entity_id
_entity_poly.type
_entity_poly.pdbx_seq_one_letter_code
_entity_poly.pdbx_strand_id
1 'polypeptide(L)' 'MSVYAKCVDATMPAFEPEEWIEEGKVYPVKHFTEPLNQGEGFAVTIVDEDGVEIHPSASHWSFASTRFEMYTLHLN' A
#
# COMPACT_ATOMS: atom_id res chain seq x y z
N MET A 1 1.13 -11.78 -13.41
CA MET A 1 2.28 -11.53 -12.53
C MET A 1 1.76 -10.73 -11.36
N SER A 2 1.78 -11.29 -10.15
CA SER A 2 1.17 -10.65 -8.97
C SER A 2 2.23 -9.88 -8.20
N VAL A 3 1.91 -8.65 -7.83
CA VAL A 3 2.79 -7.75 -7.09
C VAL A 3 2.33 -7.70 -5.64
N TYR A 4 3.29 -7.68 -4.72
CA TYR A 4 3.04 -7.64 -3.28
C TYR A 4 3.83 -6.49 -2.66
N ALA A 5 3.30 -5.94 -1.57
CA ALA A 5 3.85 -4.84 -0.83
C ALA A 5 3.98 -5.22 0.65
N LYS A 6 5.21 -5.34 1.15
CA LYS A 6 5.48 -5.52 2.58
C LYS A 6 5.57 -4.17 3.25
N CYS A 7 4.76 -3.92 4.27
CA CYS A 7 4.80 -2.71 5.05
C CYS A 7 6.14 -2.61 5.83
N VAL A 8 6.87 -1.52 5.64
CA VAL A 8 8.12 -1.19 6.34
C VAL A 8 8.03 0.10 7.14
N ASP A 9 6.98 0.91 6.92
CA ASP A 9 6.64 2.06 7.76
C ASP A 9 5.13 2.07 8.04
N ALA A 10 4.76 1.68 9.25
CA ALA A 10 3.38 1.69 9.74
C ALA A 10 3.05 2.92 10.60
N THR A 11 3.92 3.95 10.63
CA THR A 11 3.73 5.14 11.47
C THR A 11 2.32 5.71 11.30
N MET A 12 1.59 5.88 12.40
CA MET A 12 0.22 6.40 12.39
C MET A 12 0.21 7.81 11.77
N PRO A 13 -0.72 8.13 10.87
CA PRO A 13 -0.85 9.49 10.37
C PRO A 13 -1.48 10.36 11.46
N ALA A 14 -1.56 11.68 11.23
CA ALA A 14 -2.12 12.61 12.21
C ALA A 14 -3.64 12.46 12.44
N PHE A 15 -4.31 11.66 11.62
CA PHE A 15 -5.74 11.35 11.73
C PHE A 15 -5.92 9.87 12.10
N GLU A 16 -7.08 9.49 12.65
CA GLU A 16 -7.38 8.08 12.95
C GLU A 16 -7.99 7.39 11.71
N PRO A 17 -7.27 6.48 11.03
CA PRO A 17 -7.79 5.74 9.89
C PRO A 17 -8.77 4.65 10.33
N GLU A 18 -9.75 4.34 9.49
CA GLU A 18 -10.67 3.20 9.71
C GLU A 18 -9.96 1.86 9.50
N GLU A 19 -9.11 1.78 8.48
CA GLU A 19 -8.28 0.62 8.19
C GLU A 19 -6.82 1.05 8.05
N TRP A 20 -5.91 0.30 8.68
CA TRP A 20 -4.49 0.65 8.66
C TRP A 20 -3.57 -0.53 8.40
N ILE A 21 -2.35 -0.20 7.97
CA ILE A 21 -1.31 -1.16 7.67
C ILE A 21 -0.53 -1.54 8.92
N GLU A 22 -0.11 -2.80 8.97
CA GLU A 22 0.66 -3.39 10.07
C GLU A 22 2.12 -3.55 9.63
N GLU A 23 3.07 -3.15 10.47
CA GLU A 23 4.50 -3.27 10.16
C GLU A 23 4.89 -4.74 9.92
N GLY A 24 5.63 -4.99 8.84
CA GLY A 24 6.07 -6.32 8.44
C GLY A 24 5.02 -7.16 7.72
N LYS A 25 3.73 -6.77 7.72
CA LYS A 25 2.67 -7.48 7.00
C LYS A 25 2.79 -7.27 5.49
N VAL A 26 2.42 -8.31 4.75
CA VAL A 26 2.47 -8.35 3.30
C VAL A 26 1.06 -8.22 2.76
N TYR A 27 0.86 -7.28 1.86
CA TYR A 27 -0.41 -7.05 1.21
C TYR A 27 -0.32 -7.31 -0.30
N PRO A 28 -1.34 -7.92 -0.92
CA PRO A 28 -1.47 -7.94 -2.36
C PRO A 28 -1.65 -6.51 -2.89
N VAL A 29 -0.95 -6.18 -3.98
CA VAL A 29 -1.09 -4.88 -4.65
C VAL A 29 -2.13 -5.00 -5.74
N LYS A 30 -3.20 -4.20 -5.63
CA LYS A 30 -4.24 -4.09 -6.65
C LYS A 30 -3.77 -3.26 -7.83
N HIS A 31 -3.20 -2.09 -7.55
CA HIS A 31 -2.58 -1.24 -8.55
C HIS A 31 -1.50 -0.35 -7.93
N PHE A 32 -0.56 0.10 -8.75
CA PHE A 32 0.38 1.16 -8.39
C PHE A 32 0.58 2.08 -9.60
N THR A 33 0.72 3.37 -9.36
CA THR A 33 0.82 4.39 -10.41
C THR A 33 1.73 5.53 -9.99
N GLU A 34 2.30 6.24 -10.96
CA GLU A 34 3.01 7.50 -10.68
C GLU A 34 2.05 8.49 -10.01
N PRO A 35 2.52 9.25 -9.00
CA PRO A 35 1.68 10.20 -8.29
C PRO A 35 1.43 11.42 -9.17
N LEU A 36 0.17 11.89 -9.19
CA LEU A 36 -0.23 13.05 -10.00
C LEU A 36 0.47 14.35 -9.57
N ASN A 37 0.83 14.45 -8.29
CA ASN A 37 1.60 15.56 -7.75
C ASN A 37 3.07 15.13 -7.69
N GLN A 38 3.90 15.81 -8.49
CA GLN A 38 5.32 15.51 -8.66
C GLN A 38 6.05 15.45 -7.32
N GLY A 39 6.36 14.24 -6.88
CA GLY A 39 7.22 13.90 -5.76
C GLY A 39 7.90 12.56 -6.05
N GLU A 40 8.97 12.23 -5.32
CA GLU A 40 9.63 10.93 -5.46
C GLU A 40 8.68 9.79 -5.00
N GLY A 41 8.67 8.70 -5.76
CA GLY A 41 7.89 7.49 -5.46
C GLY A 41 6.64 7.31 -6.32
N PHE A 42 5.84 6.31 -5.98
CA PHE A 42 4.56 5.96 -6.61
C PHE A 42 3.46 5.76 -5.56
N ALA A 43 2.20 5.83 -6.01
CA ALA A 43 1.02 5.51 -5.20
C ALA A 43 0.75 4.01 -5.25
N VAL A 44 0.47 3.39 -4.11
CA VAL A 44 0.22 1.94 -3.97
C VAL A 44 -1.17 1.73 -3.39
N THR A 45 -2.01 0.98 -4.09
CA THR A 45 -3.30 0.51 -3.60
C THR A 45 -3.19 -0.97 -3.28
N ILE A 46 -3.47 -1.31 -2.04
CA ILE A 46 -3.39 -2.67 -1.50
C ILE A 46 -4.78 -3.18 -1.16
N VAL A 47 -4.91 -4.49 -1.00
CA VAL A 47 -6.16 -5.14 -0.56
C VAL A 47 -5.91 -6.03 0.65
N ASP A 48 -6.98 -6.36 1.38
CA ASP A 48 -6.97 -7.37 2.43
C ASP A 48 -7.07 -8.80 1.86
N GLU A 49 -7.31 -9.78 2.75
CA GLU A 49 -7.44 -11.20 2.39
C GLU A 49 -8.73 -11.49 1.60
N ASP A 50 -9.77 -10.68 1.76
CA ASP A 50 -11.05 -10.78 1.06
C ASP A 50 -11.06 -10.00 -0.27
N GLY A 51 -9.98 -9.28 -0.57
CA GLY A 51 -9.83 -8.47 -1.78
C GLY A 51 -10.42 -7.06 -1.69
N VAL A 52 -10.76 -6.61 -0.48
CA VAL A 52 -11.27 -5.26 -0.19
C VAL A 52 -10.11 -4.27 -0.16
N GLU A 53 -10.28 -3.10 -0.78
CA GLU A 53 -9.25 -2.05 -0.80
C GLU A 53 -9.06 -1.45 0.59
N ILE A 54 -7.80 -1.39 1.04
CA ILE A 54 -7.44 -0.70 2.28
C ILE A 54 -7.02 0.71 1.92
N HIS A 55 -7.64 1.71 2.55
CA HIS A 55 -7.37 3.11 2.30
C HIS A 55 -6.76 3.81 3.51
N PRO A 56 -5.73 4.65 3.32
CA PRO A 56 -5.19 5.41 4.43
C PRO A 56 -6.22 6.38 5.00
N SER A 57 -7.12 6.97 4.20
CA SER A 57 -8.24 7.77 4.73
C SER A 57 -9.37 7.90 3.72
N ALA A 58 -10.54 8.40 4.14
CA ALA A 58 -11.68 8.65 3.24
C ALA A 58 -11.35 9.58 2.05
N SER A 59 -10.28 10.38 2.15
CA SER A 59 -9.83 11.28 1.07
C SER A 59 -8.58 10.79 0.33
N HIS A 60 -7.94 9.72 0.79
CA HIS A 60 -6.73 9.17 0.17
C HIS A 60 -6.91 7.70 -0.14
N TRP A 61 -6.87 7.38 -1.43
CA TRP A 61 -7.19 6.04 -1.92
C TRP A 61 -5.97 5.12 -2.01
N SER A 62 -4.76 5.69 -1.92
CA SER A 62 -3.51 4.96 -2.07
C SER A 62 -2.48 5.43 -1.05
N PHE A 63 -1.59 4.53 -0.68
CA PHE A 63 -0.46 4.82 0.18
C PHE A 63 0.76 5.26 -0.63
N ALA A 64 1.70 5.95 0.03
CA ALA A 64 2.99 6.26 -0.57
C ALA A 64 3.88 5.01 -0.63
N SER A 65 4.54 4.80 -1.78
CA SER A 65 5.49 3.69 -2.01
C SER A 65 6.61 3.59 -0.97
N THR A 66 7.04 4.70 -0.38
CA THR A 66 8.08 4.74 0.65
C THR A 66 7.76 3.92 1.89
N ARG A 67 6.47 3.57 2.08
CA ARG A 67 6.00 2.74 3.19
C ARG A 67 6.12 1.24 2.93
N PHE A 68 6.46 0.84 1.71
CA PHE A 68 6.46 -0.55 1.31
C PHE A 68 7.75 -0.96 0.59
N GLU A 69 8.15 -2.20 0.85
CA GLU A 69 9.05 -2.94 -0.01
C GLU A 69 8.21 -3.78 -0.99
N MET A 70 8.40 -3.58 -2.30
CA MET A 70 7.64 -4.29 -3.33
C MET A 70 8.38 -5.50 -3.89
N TYR A 71 7.65 -6.58 -4.14
CA TYR A 71 8.21 -7.77 -4.80
C TYR A 71 7.18 -8.53 -5.63
N THR A 72 7.70 -9.34 -6.55
CA THR A 72 6.94 -10.29 -7.36
C THR A 72 7.33 -11.71 -6.96
N LEU A 73 6.33 -12.51 -6.59
CA LEU A 73 6.55 -13.93 -6.34
C LEU A 73 6.56 -14.69 -7.66
N HIS A 74 7.62 -15.47 -7.88
CA HIS A 74 7.73 -16.40 -9.00
C HIS A 74 7.60 -17.81 -8.43
N LEU A 75 6.51 -18.49 -8.76
CA LEU A 75 6.32 -19.90 -8.46
C LEU A 75 6.80 -20.71 -9.67
N ASN A 76 7.74 -21.62 -9.46
CA ASN A 76 8.25 -22.54 -10.48
C ASN A 76 7.23 -23.63 -10.82
#